data_AF-A0A7J9WRI5-F1
#
_entry.id   AF-A0A7J9WRI5-F1
#
_cell.length_a   1.000
_cell.length_b   1.000
_cell.length_c   1.000
_cell.angle_alpha   90.00
_cell.angle_beta   90.00
_cell.angle_gamma   90.00
#
_symmetry.space_group_name_H-M   'P 1'
#
loop_
_entity.id
_entity.type
_entity.pdbx_description
1 polymer ?
#
loop_
_entity_poly.entity_id
_entity_poly.type
_entity_poly.pdbx_seq_one_letter_code
_entity_poly.pdbx_strand_id
1 'polypeptide(L)'
;MPAPAPHAEGSPVVRSGWLAAAVEDSALVRLPVAPGAWAESLPPVPDGHAVTVSFSSPGLADEHGEALALLGYRVADGPEDPPDRPVAWMLVSSRLAQRHPTWWALVRELSEGVFRLVMGPALRRYQAILRAHLTAG
;
A
#
# COMPACT_ATOMS: atom_id res chain seq x y z
N MET A 1 -6.21 -49.67 -23.33
CA MET A 1 -5.22 -48.57 -23.37
C MET A 1 -5.83 -47.36 -22.68
N PRO A 2 -5.43 -47.02 -21.46
CA PRO A 2 -5.89 -45.80 -20.80
C PRO A 2 -5.09 -44.57 -21.30
N ALA A 3 -5.79 -43.45 -21.46
CA ALA A 3 -5.24 -42.17 -21.90
C ALA A 3 -4.31 -41.54 -20.83
N PRO A 4 -3.26 -40.78 -21.21
CA PRO A 4 -2.43 -40.07 -20.25
C PRO A 4 -3.18 -38.86 -19.67
N ALA A 5 -3.16 -38.73 -18.35
CA ALA A 5 -3.64 -37.56 -17.63
C ALA A 5 -2.74 -36.34 -17.93
N PRO A 6 -3.30 -35.12 -18.09
CA PRO A 6 -2.49 -33.93 -18.27
C PRO A 6 -1.75 -33.57 -16.97
N HIS A 7 -0.51 -33.16 -17.17
CA HIS A 7 0.46 -32.74 -16.18
C HIS A 7 -0.11 -31.74 -15.15
N ALA A 8 0.19 -32.02 -13.88
CA ALA A 8 0.04 -31.08 -12.79
C ALA A 8 0.71 -29.75 -13.13
N GLU A 9 -0.10 -28.70 -13.12
CA GLU A 9 0.33 -27.31 -13.25
C GLU A 9 1.43 -27.00 -12.23
N GLY A 10 2.49 -26.38 -12.74
CA GLY A 10 3.60 -25.89 -11.94
C GLY A 10 3.11 -24.97 -10.82
N SER A 11 3.40 -25.35 -9.59
CA SER A 11 3.26 -24.49 -8.42
C SER A 11 3.99 -23.16 -8.65
N PRO A 12 3.36 -22.00 -8.41
CA PRO A 12 4.04 -20.71 -8.47
C PRO A 12 4.87 -20.51 -7.18
N VAL A 13 5.96 -21.24 -7.02
CA VAL A 13 7.01 -20.97 -6.00
C VAL A 13 7.97 -19.89 -6.52
N VAL A 14 7.41 -18.84 -7.14
CA VAL A 14 8.16 -17.65 -7.57
C VAL A 14 7.34 -16.42 -7.22
N ARG A 15 6.90 -16.31 -5.95
CA ARG A 15 6.29 -15.07 -5.46
C ARG A 15 6.92 -14.47 -4.21
N SER A 16 7.55 -15.27 -3.35
CA SER A 16 7.99 -14.78 -2.05
C SER A 16 9.26 -13.90 -2.08
N GLY A 17 10.19 -14.12 -3.02
CA GLY A 17 11.48 -13.41 -3.05
C GLY A 17 11.42 -11.98 -3.61
N TRP A 18 10.62 -11.75 -4.66
CA TRP A 18 10.45 -10.41 -5.24
C TRP A 18 9.59 -9.50 -4.37
N LEU A 19 8.63 -10.09 -3.64
CA LEU A 19 7.79 -9.40 -2.68
C LEU A 19 8.60 -8.87 -1.49
N ALA A 20 9.55 -9.65 -0.98
CA ALA A 20 10.47 -9.19 0.06
C ALA A 20 11.34 -8.02 -0.42
N ALA A 21 11.97 -8.14 -1.60
CA ALA A 21 12.78 -7.07 -2.17
C ALA A 21 11.98 -5.79 -2.49
N ALA A 22 10.74 -5.93 -2.96
CA ALA A 22 9.84 -4.81 -3.24
C ALA A 22 9.43 -4.07 -1.96
N VAL A 23 9.21 -4.80 -0.86
CA VAL A 23 8.96 -4.21 0.47
C VAL A 23 10.21 -3.52 1.00
N GLU A 24 11.39 -4.13 0.84
CA GLU A 24 12.66 -3.57 1.33
C GLU A 24 13.00 -2.24 0.66
N ASP A 25 12.67 -2.04 -0.61
CA ASP A 25 12.82 -0.76 -1.33
C ASP A 25 11.62 0.18 -1.17
N SER A 26 10.67 -0.12 -0.29
CA SER A 26 9.46 0.69 -0.08
C SER A 26 9.46 1.44 1.25
N ALA A 27 8.73 2.55 1.26
CA ALA A 27 8.37 3.31 2.44
C ALA A 27 6.89 3.11 2.75
N LEU A 28 6.58 2.83 4.02
CA LEU A 28 5.23 2.89 4.54
C LEU A 28 4.98 4.29 5.10
N VAL A 29 4.00 4.99 4.56
CA VAL A 29 3.63 6.35 4.96
C VAL A 29 2.37 6.29 5.80
N ARG A 30 2.37 6.96 6.94
CA ARG A 30 1.19 7.12 7.80
C ARG A 30 0.60 8.50 7.58
N LEU A 31 -0.67 8.53 7.20
CA LEU A 31 -1.43 9.75 6.93
C LEU A 31 -2.53 9.88 7.97
N PRO A 32 -2.68 11.04 8.64
CA PRO A 32 -3.83 11.30 9.47
C PRO A 32 -5.05 11.45 8.56
N VAL A 33 -6.13 10.75 8.87
CA VAL A 33 -7.39 10.90 8.12
C VAL A 33 -8.28 11.86 8.90
N ALA A 34 -8.55 13.01 8.29
CA ALA A 34 -9.51 13.97 8.82
C ALA A 34 -10.89 13.72 8.19
N PRO A 35 -12.00 14.01 8.91
CA PRO A 35 -13.33 13.91 8.32
C PRO A 35 -13.48 14.79 7.08
N GLY A 36 -14.28 14.35 6.10
CA GLY A 36 -14.63 15.15 4.92
C GLY A 36 -13.70 14.93 3.73
N ALA A 37 -13.30 16.01 3.04
CA ALA A 37 -12.58 15.96 1.76
C ALA A 37 -11.09 15.55 1.87
N TRP A 38 -10.73 14.69 2.83
CA TRP A 38 -9.35 14.26 3.05
C TRP A 38 -8.72 13.63 1.81
N ALA A 39 -9.45 12.76 1.11
CA ALA A 39 -8.95 12.11 -0.10
C ALA A 39 -8.56 13.13 -1.18
N GLU A 40 -9.30 14.24 -1.30
CA GLU A 40 -9.04 15.31 -2.28
C GLU A 40 -7.78 16.12 -1.96
N SER A 41 -7.28 16.05 -0.72
CA SER A 41 -6.02 16.70 -0.35
C SER A 41 -4.79 15.94 -0.85
N LEU A 42 -4.95 14.66 -1.23
CA LEU A 42 -3.86 13.84 -1.73
C LEU A 42 -3.56 14.18 -3.20
N PRO A 43 -2.27 14.27 -3.59
CA PRO A 43 -1.92 14.45 -4.98
C PRO A 43 -2.33 13.21 -5.80
N PRO A 44 -2.73 13.36 -7.08
CA PRO A 44 -3.01 12.20 -7.94
C PRO A 44 -1.75 11.34 -8.11
N VAL A 45 -1.95 10.02 -8.23
CA VAL A 45 -0.86 9.07 -8.49
C VAL A 45 -0.26 9.36 -9.87
N PRO A 46 1.07 9.48 -10.00
CA PRO A 46 1.70 9.67 -11.29
C PRO A 46 1.39 8.52 -12.27
N ASP A 47 1.13 8.84 -13.53
CA ASP A 47 0.71 7.87 -14.55
C ASP A 47 1.65 6.65 -14.64
N GLY A 48 1.05 5.46 -14.78
CA GLY A 48 1.78 4.20 -14.92
C GLY A 48 2.41 3.69 -13.62
N HIS A 49 2.11 4.31 -12.47
CA HIS A 49 2.51 3.83 -11.16
C HIS A 49 1.31 3.32 -10.36
N ALA A 50 1.55 2.34 -9.50
CA ALA A 50 0.55 1.83 -8.57
C ALA A 50 0.96 2.22 -7.15
N VAL A 51 0.02 2.84 -6.42
CA VAL A 51 0.18 3.17 -5.00
C VAL A 51 -1.01 2.60 -4.27
N THR A 52 -0.75 1.76 -3.26
CA THR A 52 -1.80 1.15 -2.46
C THR A 52 -1.97 1.93 -1.16
N VAL A 53 -3.23 2.09 -0.73
CA VAL A 53 -3.62 2.74 0.52
C VAL A 53 -4.53 1.79 1.30
N SER A 54 -4.27 1.58 2.59
CA SER A 54 -5.17 0.86 3.49
C SER A 54 -5.59 1.77 4.63
N PHE A 55 -6.75 1.51 5.23
CA PHE A 55 -7.31 2.33 6.29
C PHE A 55 -7.31 1.60 7.62
N SER A 56 -7.27 2.36 8.72
CA SER A 56 -7.45 1.80 10.07
C SER A 56 -8.84 1.22 10.35
N SER A 57 -9.83 1.53 9.52
CA SER A 57 -11.18 1.00 9.65
C SER A 57 -11.86 0.88 8.29
N PRO A 58 -12.78 -0.09 8.12
CA PRO A 58 -13.54 -0.24 6.88
C PRO A 58 -14.41 0.98 6.57
N GLY A 59 -14.96 1.65 7.58
CA GLY A 59 -15.78 2.85 7.36
C GLY A 59 -15.03 4.00 6.68
N LEU A 60 -13.72 4.15 6.91
CA LEU A 60 -12.89 5.14 6.20
C LEU A 60 -12.60 4.71 4.76
N ALA A 61 -12.48 3.40 4.52
CA ALA A 61 -12.34 2.86 3.18
C ALA A 61 -13.61 3.10 2.35
N ASP A 62 -14.79 2.95 2.96
CA ASP A 62 -16.07 3.25 2.34
C ASP A 62 -16.23 4.76 2.08
N GLU A 63 -15.83 5.62 3.03
CA GLU A 63 -15.95 7.09 2.91
C GLU A 63 -15.02 7.67 1.83
N HIS A 64 -13.79 7.19 1.74
CA HIS A 64 -12.74 7.82 0.92
C HIS A 64 -12.30 6.99 -0.28
N GLY A 65 -12.68 5.72 -0.37
CA GLY A 65 -12.13 4.78 -1.34
C GLY A 65 -12.42 5.14 -2.79
N GLU A 66 -13.62 5.63 -3.08
CA GLU A 66 -14.00 6.07 -4.43
C GLU A 66 -13.17 7.28 -4.88
N ALA A 67 -13.04 8.30 -4.02
CA ALA A 67 -12.24 9.48 -4.30
C ALA A 67 -10.75 9.13 -4.50
N LEU A 68 -10.21 8.20 -3.71
CA LEU A 68 -8.87 7.68 -3.91
C LEU A 68 -8.69 6.95 -5.24
N ALA A 69 -9.68 6.14 -5.65
CA ALA A 69 -9.65 5.43 -6.92
C ALA A 69 -9.62 6.40 -8.11
N LEU A 70 -10.37 7.51 -8.05
CA LEU A 70 -10.34 8.58 -9.06
C LEU A 70 -8.97 9.27 -9.16
N LEU A 71 -8.23 9.34 -8.07
CA LEU A 71 -6.86 9.84 -8.01
C LEU A 71 -5.81 8.79 -8.41
N GLY A 72 -6.22 7.57 -8.78
CA GLY A 72 -5.33 6.50 -9.23
C GLY A 72 -4.73 5.64 -8.10
N TYR A 73 -5.17 5.84 -6.86
CA TYR A 73 -4.79 4.97 -5.74
C TYR A 73 -5.58 3.66 -5.76
N ARG A 74 -4.96 2.59 -5.27
CA ARG A 74 -5.64 1.32 -5.03
C ARG A 74 -5.92 1.15 -3.54
N VAL A 75 -7.17 0.94 -3.17
CA VAL A 75 -7.52 0.65 -1.78
C VAL A 75 -7.24 -0.81 -1.49
N ALA A 76 -6.41 -1.07 -0.49
CA ALA A 76 -6.12 -2.39 0.05
C ALA A 76 -6.90 -2.59 1.35
N ASP A 77 -7.22 -3.84 1.67
CA ASP A 77 -7.78 -4.17 2.97
C ASP A 77 -6.82 -3.70 4.09
N GLY A 78 -7.37 -3.03 5.11
CA GLY A 78 -6.61 -2.66 6.29
C GLY A 78 -6.72 -3.73 7.36
N PRO A 79 -5.73 -3.86 8.27
CA PRO A 79 -6.00 -4.59 9.50
C PRO A 79 -7.10 -3.86 10.30
N GLU A 80 -8.03 -4.62 10.86
CA GLU A 80 -8.90 -4.15 11.96
C GLU A 80 -8.06 -4.00 13.22
N ASP A 81 -7.20 -2.98 13.25
CA ASP A 81 -6.57 -2.54 14.48
C ASP A 81 -6.80 -1.04 14.57
N PRO A 82 -7.87 -0.60 15.27
CA PRO A 82 -8.19 0.81 15.36
C PRO A 82 -7.11 1.49 16.19
N PRO A 83 -6.28 2.36 15.59
CA PRO A 83 -5.46 3.27 16.39
C PRO A 83 -6.40 4.19 17.15
N ASP A 84 -5.89 4.87 18.18
CA ASP A 84 -6.64 5.91 18.90
C ASP A 84 -7.17 7.04 17.99
N ARG A 85 -6.73 7.10 16.72
CA ARG A 85 -7.10 8.10 15.72
C ARG A 85 -7.22 7.49 14.32
N PRO A 86 -8.11 8.02 13.46
CA PRO A 86 -8.25 7.61 12.06
C PRO A 86 -6.95 7.81 11.27
N VAL A 87 -6.45 6.76 10.62
CA VAL A 87 -5.26 6.85 9.76
C VAL A 87 -5.39 6.03 8.50
N ALA A 88 -4.63 6.44 7.49
CA ALA A 88 -4.37 5.68 6.29
C ALA A 88 -2.89 5.32 6.20
N TRP A 89 -2.62 4.13 5.71
CA TRP A 89 -1.28 3.63 5.44
C TRP A 89 -1.09 3.56 3.94
N MET A 90 -0.03 4.18 3.43
CA MET A 90 0.28 4.22 2.00
C MET A 90 1.63 3.54 1.76
N LEU A 91 1.68 2.62 0.80
CA LEU A 91 2.92 1.96 0.42
C LEU A 91 3.50 2.61 -0.84
N VAL A 92 4.70 3.19 -0.72
CA VAL A 92 5.37 3.93 -1.79
C VAL A 92 6.74 3.32 -2.08
N SER A 93 6.99 2.93 -3.32
CA SER A 93 8.32 2.46 -3.73
C SER A 93 9.33 3.62 -3.77
N SER A 94 10.60 3.36 -3.40
CA SER A 94 11.66 4.37 -3.46
C SER A 94 11.89 4.85 -4.89
N ARG A 95 11.68 3.99 -5.90
CA ARG A 95 11.74 4.36 -7.32
C ARG A 95 10.69 5.42 -7.69
N LEU A 96 9.46 5.29 -7.21
CA LEU A 96 8.40 6.29 -7.43
C LEU A 96 8.76 7.61 -6.76
N ALA A 97 9.14 7.56 -5.48
CA ALA A 97 9.54 8.74 -4.72
C ALA A 97 10.72 9.51 -5.35
N GLN A 98 11.70 8.79 -5.91
CA GLN A 98 12.85 9.39 -6.60
C GLN A 98 12.50 9.98 -7.96
N ARG A 99 11.62 9.32 -8.72
CA ARG A 99 11.21 9.78 -10.07
C ARG A 99 10.27 10.98 -10.02
N HIS A 100 9.47 11.09 -8.96
CA HIS A 100 8.44 12.12 -8.81
C HIS A 100 8.64 12.90 -7.50
N PRO A 101 9.73 13.68 -7.37
CA PRO A 101 10.09 14.33 -6.11
C PRO A 101 9.06 15.36 -5.64
N THR A 102 8.38 16.05 -6.56
CA THR A 102 7.31 17.01 -6.22
C THR A 102 6.09 16.31 -5.65
N TRP A 103 5.62 15.23 -6.29
CA TRP A 103 4.53 14.39 -5.77
C TRP A 103 4.90 13.83 -4.38
N TRP A 104 6.13 13.34 -4.23
CA TRP A 104 6.61 12.80 -2.98
C TRP A 104 6.70 13.85 -1.86
N ALA A 105 7.10 15.08 -2.18
CA ALA A 105 7.12 16.17 -1.22
C ALA A 105 5.71 16.46 -0.67
N LEU A 106 4.69 16.52 -1.54
CA LEU A 106 3.30 16.72 -1.13
C LEU A 106 2.79 15.60 -0.23
N VAL A 107 3.05 14.33 -0.59
CA VAL A 107 2.69 13.18 0.26
C VAL A 107 3.37 13.27 1.63
N ARG A 108 4.62 13.71 1.69
CA ARG A 108 5.35 13.87 2.95
C ARG A 108 4.82 15.01 3.81
N GLU A 109 4.41 16.12 3.22
CA GLU A 109 3.79 17.24 3.95
C GLU A 109 2.48 16.82 4.62
N LEU A 110 1.72 15.93 3.99
CA LEU A 110 0.47 15.39 4.53
C LEU A 110 0.69 14.26 5.54
N SER A 111 1.90 13.72 5.66
CA SER A 111 2.18 12.54 6.48
C SER A 111 2.51 12.88 7.93
N GLU A 112 2.01 12.05 8.86
CA GLU A 112 2.46 12.05 10.26
C GLU A 112 3.80 11.33 10.43
N GLY A 113 4.14 10.42 9.50
CA GLY A 113 5.38 9.67 9.56
C GLY A 113 5.67 8.84 8.33
N VAL A 114 6.96 8.64 8.05
CA VAL A 114 7.45 7.80 6.96
C VAL A 114 8.37 6.74 7.55
N PHE A 115 8.02 5.48 7.35
CA PHE A 115 8.74 4.32 7.87
C PHE A 115 9.43 3.60 6.72
N ARG A 116 10.76 3.63 6.71
CA ARG A 116 11.54 2.79 5.81
C ARG A 116 11.49 1.34 6.28
N LEU A 117 11.25 0.43 5.34
CA LEU A 117 11.01 -0.98 5.64
C LEU A 117 12.28 -1.85 5.53
N VAL A 118 13.43 -1.26 5.25
CA VAL A 118 14.73 -1.93 5.28
C VAL A 118 15.01 -2.52 6.67
N MET A 119 15.07 -3.86 6.73
CA MET A 119 15.58 -4.69 7.84
C MET A 119 15.51 -4.04 9.23
N GLY A 120 14.35 -4.12 9.91
CA GLY A 120 14.21 -3.56 11.26
C GLY A 120 12.90 -3.84 11.99
N PRO A 121 12.72 -3.25 13.20
CA PRO A 121 11.51 -3.39 14.03
C PRO A 121 10.22 -2.90 13.37
N ALA A 122 10.32 -1.93 12.45
CA ALA A 122 9.17 -1.39 11.72
C ALA A 122 8.51 -2.45 10.82
N LEU A 123 9.31 -3.29 10.15
CA LEU A 123 8.79 -4.40 9.33
C LEU A 123 7.97 -5.38 10.18
N ARG A 124 8.45 -5.72 11.39
CA ARG A 124 7.73 -6.60 12.32
C ARG A 124 6.44 -5.96 12.83
N ARG A 125 6.49 -4.67 13.14
CA ARG A 125 5.32 -3.92 13.64
C ARG A 125 4.21 -3.81 12.60
N TYR A 126 4.56 -3.66 11.32
CA TYR A 126 3.61 -3.39 10.25
C TYR A 126 3.39 -4.56 9.29
N GLN A 127 3.79 -5.77 9.67
CA GLN A 127 3.72 -6.95 8.80
C GLN A 127 2.30 -7.25 8.30
N ALA A 128 1.28 -7.08 9.14
CA ALA A 128 -0.12 -7.29 8.76
C ALA A 128 -0.57 -6.29 7.70
N ILE A 129 -0.27 -5.00 7.89
CA ILE A 129 -0.55 -3.92 6.94
C ILE A 129 0.14 -4.24 5.61
N LEU A 130 1.44 -4.50 5.65
CA LEU A 130 2.23 -4.77 4.45
C LEU A 130 1.70 -5.96 3.66
N ARG A 131 1.28 -7.03 4.33
CA ARG A 131 0.70 -8.19 3.64
C ARG A 131 -0.53 -7.79 2.81
N ALA A 132 -1.39 -6.93 3.34
CA ALA A 132 -2.59 -6.50 2.63
C ALA A 132 -2.27 -5.59 1.42
N HIS A 133 -1.30 -4.69 1.56
CA HIS A 133 -0.81 -3.88 0.43
C HIS A 133 -0.23 -4.73 -0.70
N LEU A 134 0.44 -5.83 -0.35
CA LEU A 134 1.08 -6.72 -1.31
C LEU A 134 0.10 -7.67 -2.01
N THR A 135 -1.06 -7.95 -1.42
CA THR A 135 -2.13 -8.70 -2.08
C THR A 135 -2.98 -7.82 -3.01
N ALA A 136 -2.96 -6.50 -2.81
CA ALA A 136 -3.70 -5.52 -3.62
C ALA A 136 -2.89 -4.95 -4.82
N GLY A 137 -1.57 -5.18 -4.86
CA GLY A 137 -0.65 -4.73 -5.91
C GLY A 137 -0.56 -5.68 -7.08
#